data_AF-A0A7C6H4I9-F1
#
_entry.id   AF-A0A7C6H4I9-F1
#
_cell.length_a   1.000
_cell.length_b   1.000
_cell.length_c   1.000
_cell.angle_alpha   90.00
_cell.angle_beta   90.00
_cell.angle_gamma   90.00
#
_symmetry.space_group_name_H-M   'P 1'
#
loop_
_entity.id
_entity.type
_entity.pdbx_description
1 polymer ?
#
loop_
_entity_poly.entity_id
_entity_poly.type
_entity_poly.pdbx_seq_one_letter_code
_entity_poly.pdbx_strand_id
1 'polypeptide(L)'
;MARRSGALDRSAKRAIVVIAVVVVMIMLLMTAYYGTGLSMKIEEYTTAEVPLAGVGFSVILENDGAFTKTKVVHCEVRTSDGAYEASRGVTLGPGEKTNIIMMVPIIGLDVNDIEEKKCYTSLL
;
A
#
# COMPACT_ATOMS: atom_id res chain seq x y z
N MET A 1 -4.41 -56.82 -35.21
CA MET A 1 -5.24 -56.09 -34.22
C MET A 1 -4.43 -54.92 -33.66
N ALA A 2 -5.13 -53.84 -33.31
CA ALA A 2 -4.66 -52.46 -33.33
C ALA A 2 -3.40 -52.14 -32.48
N ARG A 3 -2.41 -51.52 -33.15
CA ARG A 3 -1.55 -50.47 -32.57
C ARG A 3 -2.44 -49.28 -32.23
N ARG A 4 -2.67 -48.95 -30.95
CA ARG A 4 -3.06 -47.60 -30.48
C ARG A 4 -3.16 -47.55 -28.96
N SER A 5 -2.02 -47.48 -28.27
CA SER A 5 -1.97 -47.13 -26.83
C SER A 5 -0.98 -46.02 -26.50
N GLY A 6 -0.03 -45.68 -27.38
CA GLY A 6 0.95 -44.61 -27.11
C GLY A 6 0.51 -43.18 -27.40
N ALA A 7 -0.53 -42.98 -28.23
CA ALA A 7 -1.00 -41.64 -28.63
C ALA A 7 -1.97 -41.02 -27.60
N LEU A 8 -2.85 -41.82 -27.00
CA LEU A 8 -3.72 -41.37 -25.92
C LEU A 8 -2.92 -41.02 -24.66
N ASP A 9 -1.91 -41.82 -24.32
CA ASP A 9 -1.07 -41.61 -23.13
C ASP A 9 -0.21 -40.34 -23.24
N ARG A 10 0.31 -40.02 -24.44
CA ARG A 10 0.99 -38.74 -24.70
C ARG A 10 0.06 -37.52 -24.60
N SER A 11 -1.18 -37.65 -25.08
CA SER A 11 -2.16 -36.55 -25.01
C SER A 11 -2.65 -36.30 -23.58
N ALA A 12 -2.86 -37.37 -22.81
CA ALA A 12 -3.20 -37.28 -21.40
C ALA A 12 -2.06 -36.67 -20.57
N LYS A 13 -0.80 -37.08 -20.81
CA LYS A 13 0.38 -36.48 -20.16
C LYS A 13 0.53 -34.99 -20.49
N ARG A 14 0.28 -34.58 -21.74
CA ARG A 14 0.26 -33.15 -22.11
C ARG A 14 -0.86 -32.39 -21.40
N ALA A 15 -2.06 -32.95 -21.30
CA ALA A 15 -3.17 -32.33 -20.59
C ALA A 15 -2.88 -32.15 -19.09
N ILE A 16 -2.29 -33.15 -18.44
CA ILE A 16 -1.89 -33.09 -17.03
C ILE A 16 -0.83 -32.00 -16.81
N VAL A 17 0.16 -31.90 -17.69
CA VAL A 17 1.19 -30.84 -17.61
C VAL A 17 0.57 -29.46 -17.78
N VAL A 18 -0.36 -29.29 -18.72
CA VAL A 18 -1.06 -28.00 -18.92
C VAL A 18 -1.87 -27.63 -17.68
N ILE A 19 -2.62 -28.56 -17.09
CA ILE A 19 -3.39 -28.32 -15.86
C ILE A 19 -2.46 -27.93 -14.71
N ALA A 20 -1.34 -28.64 -14.53
CA ALA A 20 -0.36 -28.33 -13.50
C ALA A 20 0.22 -26.91 -13.67
N VAL A 21 0.55 -26.51 -14.90
CA VAL A 21 1.04 -25.16 -15.20
C VAL A 21 -0.02 -24.10 -14.86
N VAL A 22 -1.29 -24.34 -15.22
CA VAL A 22 -2.38 -23.40 -14.89
C VAL A 22 -2.58 -23.28 -13.39
N VAL A 23 -2.55 -24.38 -12.65
CA VAL A 23 -2.69 -24.36 -11.18
C VAL A 23 -1.53 -23.61 -10.52
N VAL A 24 -0.29 -23.83 -10.98
CA VAL A 24 0.89 -23.10 -10.49
C VAL A 24 0.78 -21.61 -10.80
N MET A 25 0.33 -21.23 -12.00
CA MET A 25 0.09 -19.83 -12.37
C MET A 25 -0.98 -19.18 -11.48
N ILE A 26 -2.08 -19.87 -11.19
CA ILE A 26 -3.12 -19.37 -10.29
C ILE A 26 -2.58 -19.19 -8.87
N MET A 27 -1.81 -20.17 -8.36
CA MET A 27 -1.16 -20.08 -7.06
C MET A 27 -0.20 -18.88 -6.97
N LEU A 28 0.58 -18.64 -8.03
CA LEU A 28 1.49 -17.49 -8.11
C LEU A 28 0.74 -16.14 -8.17
N LEU A 29 -0.38 -16.09 -8.89
CA LEU A 29 -1.23 -14.90 -8.93
C LEU A 29 -1.87 -14.62 -7.57
N MET A 30 -2.32 -15.66 -6.87
CA MET A 30 -2.87 -15.55 -5.52
C MET A 30 -1.80 -15.08 -4.53
N THR A 31 -0.58 -15.63 -4.54
CA THR A 31 0.49 -15.16 -3.64
C THR A 31 0.93 -13.74 -3.95
N ALA A 32 0.93 -13.30 -5.21
CA ALA A 32 1.16 -11.91 -5.57
C ALA A 32 0.06 -10.98 -5.03
N TYR A 33 -1.20 -11.41 -5.09
CA TYR A 33 -2.34 -10.63 -4.60
C TYR A 33 -2.39 -10.57 -3.06
N TYR A 34 -2.30 -11.72 -2.37
CA TYR A 34 -2.33 -11.79 -0.91
C TYR A 34 -1.02 -11.35 -0.25
N GLY A 35 0.12 -11.50 -0.92
CA GLY A 35 1.42 -11.07 -0.40
C GLY A 35 1.57 -9.55 -0.32
N THR A 36 0.64 -8.79 -0.89
CA THR A 36 0.76 -7.34 -1.01
C THR A 36 -0.15 -6.51 -0.09
N GLY A 37 -0.90 -7.14 0.82
CA GLY A 37 -1.83 -6.46 1.73
C GLY A 37 -1.16 -5.37 2.58
N LEU A 38 -1.44 -4.10 2.28
CA LEU A 38 -1.12 -3.00 3.17
C LEU A 38 -2.41 -2.22 3.40
N SER A 39 -2.83 -2.11 4.65
CA SER A 39 -4.00 -1.35 5.05
C SER A 39 -3.54 -0.03 5.65
N MET A 40 -4.18 1.06 5.24
CA MET A 40 -3.89 2.40 5.75
C MET A 40 -5.19 3.04 6.22
N LYS A 41 -5.18 3.54 7.45
CA LYS A 41 -6.26 4.35 8.02
C LYS A 41 -5.68 5.70 8.43
N ILE A 42 -6.33 6.77 8.01
CA ILE A 42 -5.91 8.14 8.32
C ILE A 42 -6.90 8.71 9.33
N GLU A 43 -6.39 9.19 10.46
CA GLU A 43 -7.12 9.99 11.42
C GLU A 43 -6.50 11.38 11.46
N GLU A 44 -7.29 12.38 11.09
CA GLU A 44 -6.82 13.76 10.96
C GLU A 44 -7.01 14.51 12.29
N TYR A 45 -6.05 15.34 12.67
CA TYR A 45 -6.21 16.23 13.81
C TYR A 45 -5.50 17.57 13.57
N THR A 46 -6.21 18.67 13.71
CA THR A 46 -5.61 20.00 13.49
C THR A 46 -5.03 20.50 14.81
N THR A 47 -3.75 20.86 14.86
CA THR A 47 -3.11 21.39 16.07
C THR A 47 -2.70 22.84 15.87
N ALA A 48 -3.21 23.75 16.70
CA ALA A 48 -2.86 25.17 16.66
C ALA A 48 -1.80 25.54 17.72
N GLU A 49 -0.91 24.61 18.08
CA GLU A 49 0.08 24.83 19.13
C GLU A 49 1.38 25.46 18.59
N VAL A 50 1.61 26.72 19.00
CA VAL A 50 2.84 27.50 18.78
C VAL A 50 4.05 26.73 19.36
N PRO A 51 5.23 26.66 18.69
CA PRO A 51 5.71 27.52 17.61
C PRO A 51 5.47 26.99 16.19
N LEU A 52 4.68 25.94 16.03
CA LEU A 52 4.45 25.27 14.74
C LEU A 52 2.95 25.26 14.42
N ALA A 53 2.45 26.38 13.88
CA ALA A 53 1.14 26.34 13.22
C ALA A 53 1.22 25.35 12.05
N GLY A 54 0.36 24.35 12.04
CA GLY A 54 0.41 23.29 11.03
C GLY A 54 -0.71 22.27 11.18
N VAL A 55 -0.77 21.34 10.22
CA VAL A 55 -1.74 20.24 10.25
C VAL A 55 -1.06 18.97 10.72
N GLY A 56 -1.64 18.35 11.75
CA GLY A 56 -1.24 17.05 12.24
C GLY A 56 -2.02 15.94 11.54
N PHE A 57 -1.34 14.84 11.22
CA PHE A 57 -1.94 13.65 10.66
C PHE A 57 -1.51 12.45 11.50
N SER A 58 -2.48 11.72 12.05
CA SER A 58 -2.27 10.43 12.71
C SER A 58 -2.51 9.35 11.66
N VAL A 59 -1.44 8.82 11.09
CA VAL A 59 -1.53 7.82 10.03
C VAL A 59 -1.26 6.45 10.63
N ILE A 60 -2.29 5.61 10.65
CA ILE A 60 -2.21 4.22 11.09
C ILE A 60 -1.93 3.36 9.86
N LEU A 61 -0.82 2.63 9.91
CA LEU A 61 -0.38 1.72 8.85
C LEU A 61 -0.32 0.30 9.42
N GLU A 62 -0.80 -0.65 8.65
CA GLU A 62 -0.81 -2.07 8.99
C GLU A 62 -0.38 -2.89 7.76
N ASN A 63 0.54 -3.84 7.95
CA ASN A 63 0.98 -4.74 6.90
C ASN A 63 0.29 -6.09 7.05
N ASP A 64 -0.85 -6.26 6.38
CA ASP A 64 -1.60 -7.51 6.31
C ASP A 64 -0.97 -8.54 5.35
N GLY A 65 0.13 -8.18 4.69
CA GLY A 65 0.83 -9.00 3.72
C GLY A 65 1.80 -10.00 4.34
N ALA A 66 2.27 -10.94 3.52
CA ALA A 66 3.19 -11.99 3.93
C ALA A 66 4.68 -11.55 3.95
N PHE A 67 4.99 -10.33 3.52
CA PHE A 67 6.37 -9.85 3.35
C PHE A 67 6.56 -8.47 4.00
N THR A 68 7.76 -8.22 4.51
CA THR A 68 8.17 -6.88 4.98
C THR A 68 8.08 -5.88 3.83
N LYS A 69 7.50 -4.72 4.09
CA LYS A 69 7.28 -3.66 3.10
C LYS A 69 7.73 -2.31 3.62
N THR A 70 8.41 -1.56 2.75
CA THR A 70 8.70 -0.15 2.98
C THR A 70 7.75 0.69 2.13
N LYS A 71 7.08 1.66 2.76
CA LYS A 71 6.17 2.61 2.10
C LYS A 71 6.49 4.02 2.53
N VAL A 72 6.37 4.95 1.58
CA VAL A 72 6.47 6.38 1.87
C VAL A 72 5.05 6.92 2.02
N VAL A 73 4.76 7.47 3.18
CA VAL A 73 3.55 8.27 3.41
C VAL A 73 3.87 9.70 3.04
N HIS A 74 3.01 10.29 2.22
CA HIS A 74 3.03 11.69 1.84
C HIS A 74 1.79 12.35 2.47
N CYS A 75 1.97 13.50 3.10
CA CYS A 75 0.89 14.35 3.55
C CYS A 75 1.05 15.71 2.91
N GLU A 76 -0.02 16.23 2.33
CA GLU A 76 -0.07 17.49 1.62
C GLU A 76 -1.21 18.34 2.20
N VAL A 77 -0.89 19.61 2.43
CA VAL A 77 -1.86 20.63 2.80
C VAL A 77 -1.81 21.73 1.77
N ARG A 78 -2.97 22.07 1.21
CA ARG A 78 -3.11 23.11 0.20
C ARG A 78 -3.82 24.31 0.80
N THR A 79 -3.26 25.49 0.57
CA THR A 79 -3.81 26.79 0.93
C THR A 79 -3.93 27.65 -0.33
N SER A 80 -4.53 28.83 -0.20
CA SER A 80 -4.56 29.84 -1.27
C SER A 80 -3.17 30.21 -1.81
N ASP A 81 -2.16 30.12 -0.93
CA ASP A 81 -0.81 30.63 -1.18
C ASP A 81 0.14 29.54 -1.70
N GLY A 82 -0.23 28.26 -1.59
CA GLY A 82 0.58 27.16 -2.08
C GLY A 82 0.24 25.79 -1.53
N ALA A 83 1.07 24.81 -1.87
CA ALA A 83 1.00 23.46 -1.33
C ALA A 83 2.22 23.18 -0.43
N TYR A 84 1.96 22.65 0.75
CA TYR A 84 2.96 22.27 1.75
C TYR A 84 2.92 20.76 1.92
N GLU A 85 4.08 20.11 1.88
CA GLU A 85 4.17 18.65 1.96
C GLU A 85 5.14 18.18 3.04
N ALA A 86 4.84 17.03 3.62
CA ALA A 86 5.74 16.26 4.44
C ALA A 86 5.68 14.80 3.99
N SER A 87 6.81 14.10 3.98
CA SER A 87 6.84 12.67 3.68
C SER A 87 7.72 11.89 4.65
N ARG A 88 7.35 10.63 4.89
CA ARG A 88 8.08 9.73 5.78
C ARG A 88 8.04 8.30 5.27
N GLY A 89 9.22 7.69 5.17
CA GLY A 89 9.37 6.26 4.93
C GLY A 89 9.08 5.45 6.20
N VAL A 90 8.26 4.42 6.08
CA VAL A 90 7.93 3.47 7.14
C VAL A 90 8.15 2.05 6.61
N THR A 91 8.85 1.23 7.38
CA THR A 91 9.02 -0.19 7.07
C THR A 91 8.25 -1.02 8.09
N LEU A 92 7.39 -1.92 7.61
CA LEU A 92 6.57 -2.80 8.43
C LEU A 92 6.80 -4.25 8.04
N GLY A 93 7.08 -5.10 9.02
CA GLY A 93 7.05 -6.56 8.90
C GLY A 93 5.63 -7.12 8.76
N PRO A 94 5.47 -8.42 8.44
CA PRO A 94 4.15 -9.06 8.36
C PRO A 94 3.38 -8.97 9.69
N GLY A 95 2.14 -8.49 9.65
CA GLY A 95 1.27 -8.29 10.81
C GLY A 95 1.65 -7.10 11.69
N GLU A 96 2.66 -6.32 11.32
CA GLU A 96 3.04 -5.13 12.09
C GLU A 96 2.06 -3.97 11.83
N LYS A 97 1.72 -3.30 12.93
CA LYS A 97 0.89 -2.11 12.95
C LYS A 97 1.64 -0.97 13.63
N THR A 98 1.62 0.20 13.01
CA THR A 98 2.22 1.40 13.58
C THR A 98 1.29 2.60 13.45
N ASN A 99 1.44 3.55 14.36
CA ASN A 99 0.85 4.86 14.24
C ASN A 99 1.98 5.89 14.09
N ILE A 100 2.00 6.60 12.98
CA ILE A 100 2.93 7.70 12.77
C ILE A 100 2.20 9.03 12.90
N ILE A 101 2.84 9.95 13.60
CA ILE A 101 2.45 11.35 13.62
C ILE A 101 3.26 12.06 12.53
N MET A 102 2.55 12.71 11.62
CA MET A 102 3.12 13.59 10.61
C MET A 102 2.60 15.01 10.83
N MET A 103 3.50 15.99 10.72
CA MET A 103 3.18 17.40 10.85
C MET A 103 3.60 18.11 9.57
N VAL A 104 2.65 18.81 8.96
CA VAL A 104 2.91 19.69 7.81
C VAL A 104 2.92 21.13 8.35
N PRO A 105 4.10 21.76 8.51
CA PRO A 105 4.19 23.12 9.01
C PRO A 105 3.70 24.11 7.95
N ILE A 106 2.87 25.06 8.36
CA ILE A 106 2.38 26.14 7.49
C ILE A 106 2.78 27.45 8.16
N ILE A 107 3.84 28.07 7.63
CA ILE A 107 4.42 29.27 8.23
C ILE A 107 3.62 30.49 7.77
N GLY A 108 3.05 31.21 8.73
CA GLY A 108 2.46 32.53 8.50
C GLY A 108 1.01 32.54 7.98
N LEU A 109 0.31 31.41 7.98
CA LEU A 109 -1.09 31.29 7.57
C LEU A 109 -1.98 30.78 8.71
N ASP A 110 -3.24 31.20 8.71
CA ASP A 110 -4.25 30.67 9.62
C ASP A 110 -4.70 29.29 9.14
N VAL A 111 -5.01 28.39 10.07
CA VAL A 111 -5.59 27.07 9.78
C VAL A 111 -6.95 27.16 9.08
N ASN A 112 -7.59 28.33 9.13
CA ASN A 112 -8.82 28.63 8.40
C ASN A 112 -8.61 28.80 6.87
N ASP A 113 -7.38 29.08 6.43
CA ASP A 113 -7.04 29.27 5.00
C ASP A 113 -6.72 27.94 4.29
N ILE A 114 -6.96 26.81 4.95
CA ILE A 114 -6.68 25.48 4.41
C ILE A 114 -7.83 25.02 3.52
N GLU A 115 -7.54 24.83 2.23
CA GLU A 115 -8.51 24.38 1.24
C GLU A 115 -8.59 22.84 1.17
N GLU A 116 -7.44 22.16 1.25
CA GLU A 116 -7.36 20.71 1.10
C GLU A 116 -6.33 20.11 2.05
N LYS A 117 -6.65 18.93 2.60
CA LYS A 117 -5.76 18.12 3.43
C LYS A 117 -5.83 16.69 2.90
N LYS A 118 -4.68 16.08 2.64
CA LYS A 118 -4.63 14.67 2.21
C LYS A 118 -3.36 14.00 2.68
N CYS A 119 -3.46 12.73 3.07
CA CYS A 119 -2.31 11.84 3.16
C CYS A 119 -2.52 10.63 2.26
N TYR A 120 -1.44 10.16 1.63
CA TYR A 120 -1.46 9.02 0.73
C TYR A 120 -0.15 8.25 0.83
N THR A 121 -0.18 6.97 0.46
CA THR A 121 1.02 6.18 0.25
C THR A 121 1.29 6.06 -1.24
N SER A 122 2.57 6.11 -1.63
CA SER A 122 2.91 5.85 -3.03
C SER A 122 2.62 4.39 -3.39
N LEU A 123 1.96 4.20 -4.55
CA LEU A 123 1.57 2.88 -5.08
C LEU A 123 2.74 2.05 -5.61
N LEU A 124 3.97 2.60 -5.63
CA LEU A 124 5.18 1.89 -6.07
C LEU A 124 5.52 0.67 -5.18
#